data_AF-A0A951XT42-F1
#
_entry.id   AF-A0A951XT42-F1
#
_cell.length_a   1.000
_cell.length_b   1.000
_cell.length_c   1.000
_cell.angle_alpha   90.00
_cell.angle_beta   90.00
_cell.angle_gamma   90.00
#
_symmetry.space_group_name_H-M   'P 1'
#
loop_
_entity.id
_entity.type
_entity.pdbx_description
1 polymer ?
#
loop_
_entity_poly.entity_id
_entity_poly.type
_entity_poly.pdbx_seq_one_letter_code
_entity_poly.pdbx_strand_id
1 'polypeptide(L)' 'MAVVVMPMLDAQATGIAFTYNPRSSRKDRLIVHTPRGLGEALVSGEAAGDDYLFAEDATDVWRVVEH' A
#
# COMPACT_ATOMS: atom_id res chain seq x y z
N MET A 1 -9.97 21.71 -16.82
CA MET A 1 -9.91 21.16 -15.45
C MET A 1 -11.21 20.45 -15.16
N ALA A 2 -11.20 19.47 -14.25
CA ALA A 2 -12.38 18.82 -13.70
C ALA A 2 -12.16 18.63 -12.19
N VAL A 3 -13.23 18.45 -11.43
CA VAL A 3 -13.19 18.25 -9.97
C VAL A 3 -13.84 16.91 -9.65
N VAL A 4 -13.17 16.09 -8.85
CA VAL A 4 -13.75 14.87 -8.27
C VAL A 4 -14.33 15.23 -6.91
N VAL A 5 -15.57 14.80 -6.66
CA VAL A 5 -16.22 14.92 -5.34
C VAL A 5 -16.56 13.51 -4.88
N MET A 6 -16.12 13.15 -3.68
CA MET A 6 -16.34 11.85 -3.06
C MET A 6 -16.68 12.04 -1.57
N PRO A 7 -17.42 11.12 -0.93
CA PRO A 7 -17.64 11.18 0.51
C PRO A 7 -16.31 10.98 1.27
N MET A 8 -16.14 11.70 2.38
CA MET A 8 -15.03 11.47 3.30
C MET A 8 -15.28 10.17 4.07
N LEU A 9 -14.23 9.35 4.23
CA LEU A 9 -14.29 8.09 4.97
C LEU A 9 -13.55 8.22 6.30
N ASP A 10 -14.15 7.72 7.38
CA ASP A 10 -13.51 7.59 8.68
C ASP A 10 -12.54 6.38 8.67
N ALA A 11 -11.36 6.60 8.11
CA ALA A 11 -10.40 5.53 7.82
C ALA A 11 -9.52 5.22 9.04
N GLN A 12 -9.73 4.03 9.64
CA GLN A 12 -8.90 3.53 10.75
C GLN A 12 -7.42 3.36 10.35
N ALA A 13 -7.18 2.99 9.10
CA ALA A 13 -5.88 2.97 8.45
C ALA A 13 -6.05 3.30 6.96
N THR A 14 -4.98 3.73 6.32
CA THR A 14 -4.92 3.97 4.87
C THR A 14 -3.61 3.41 4.32
N GLY A 15 -3.40 3.47 3.01
CA GLY A 15 -2.18 2.95 2.43
C GLY A 15 -2.03 3.14 0.93
N ILE A 16 -0.85 2.79 0.43
CA ILE A 16 -0.51 2.70 -0.99
C ILE A 16 -0.05 1.27 -1.28
N ALA A 17 -0.65 0.63 -2.27
CA ALA A 17 -0.27 -0.71 -2.72
C ALA A 17 0.37 -0.65 -4.11
N PHE A 18 1.54 -1.27 -4.26
CA PHE A 18 2.18 -1.50 -5.56
C PHE A 18 2.14 -3.00 -5.89
N THR A 19 1.34 -3.38 -6.89
CA THR A 19 1.20 -4.77 -7.38
C THR A 19 2.44 -5.30 -8.11
N TYR A 20 3.43 -4.44 -8.30
CA TYR A 20 4.77 -4.75 -8.79
C TYR A 20 5.75 -3.92 -7.97
N ASN A 21 6.65 -4.58 -7.24
CA ASN A 21 7.58 -3.92 -6.33
C ASN A 21 8.47 -2.91 -7.09
N PRO A 22 8.36 -1.59 -6.86
CA PRO A 22 9.08 -0.58 -7.65
C PRO A 22 10.60 -0.57 -7.40
N ARG A 23 11.08 -1.28 -6.38
CA ARG A 23 12.50 -1.36 -5.99
C ARG A 23 13.21 -2.58 -6.59
N SER A 24 12.52 -3.47 -7.29
CA SER A 24 13.11 -4.69 -7.88
C SER A 24 12.35 -5.17 -9.12
N SER A 25 13.01 -5.86 -10.06
CA SER A 25 12.36 -6.34 -11.30
C SER A 25 11.42 -7.56 -11.10
N ARG A 26 10.90 -7.76 -9.89
CA ARG A 26 10.19 -8.97 -9.47
C ARG A 26 8.68 -8.78 -9.52
N LYS A 27 8.02 -9.56 -10.39
CA LYS A 27 6.56 -9.56 -10.56
C LYS A 27 5.84 -10.39 -9.49
N ASP A 28 6.52 -11.35 -8.87
CA ASP A 28 6.02 -12.14 -7.74
C ASP A 28 6.05 -11.36 -6.40
N ARG A 29 6.05 -10.02 -6.45
CA ARG A 29 6.24 -9.13 -5.28
C ARG A 29 5.30 -7.93 -5.35
N LEU A 30 4.39 -7.90 -4.38
CA LEU A 30 3.47 -6.80 -4.11
C LEU A 30 3.89 -6.16 -2.78
N ILE A 31 3.87 -4.84 -2.68
CA ILE A 31 4.19 -4.13 -1.44
C ILE A 31 3.00 -3.25 -1.02
N VAL A 32 2.72 -3.14 0.28
CA VAL A 32 1.69 -2.25 0.83
C VAL A 32 2.26 -1.44 1.97
N HIS A 33 2.23 -0.12 1.82
CA HIS A 33 2.60 0.85 2.85
C HIS A 33 1.34 1.24 3.63
N THR A 34 1.27 1.03 4.96
CA THR A 34 0.06 1.33 5.75
C THR A 34 0.33 2.12 7.04
N PRO A 35 0.20 3.46 7.03
CA PRO A 35 0.05 4.24 8.26
C PRO A 35 -1.39 4.20 8.80
N ARG A 36 -1.54 4.52 10.08
CA ARG A 36 -2.84 4.62 10.76
C ARG A 36 -3.50 5.95 10.47
N GLY A 37 -4.84 5.98 10.47
CA GLY A 37 -5.62 7.17 10.17
C GLY A 37 -5.65 7.53 8.68
N LEU A 38 -5.95 8.81 8.40
CA LEU A 38 -6.21 9.34 7.06
C LEU A 38 -4.95 9.45 6.19
N GLY A 39 -5.09 9.11 4.91
CA GLY A 39 -3.98 8.97 3.96
C GLY A 39 -3.34 10.29 3.51
N GLU A 40 -3.84 11.43 3.97
CA GLU A 40 -3.23 12.74 3.70
C GLU A 40 -1.82 12.81 4.29
N ALA A 41 -1.60 12.26 5.50
CA ALA A 41 -0.28 12.18 6.13
C ALA A 41 0.69 11.17 5.46
N LEU A 42 0.16 10.22 4.68
CA LEU A 42 0.97 9.34 3.83
C LEU A 42 1.41 10.07 2.56
N VAL A 43 0.49 10.83 1.94
CA VAL A 43 0.74 11.56 0.69
C VAL A 43 1.61 12.80 0.91
N SER A 44 1.57 13.43 2.08
CA SER A 44 2.53 14.48 2.48
C SER A 44 3.92 13.93 2.82
N GLY A 45 4.04 12.62 3.09
CA GLY A 45 5.28 11.98 3.54
C GLY A 45 5.61 12.22 5.02
N GLU A 46 4.66 12.74 5.81
CA GLU A 46 4.85 13.08 7.22
C GLU A 46 4.66 11.87 8.17
N ALA A 47 3.96 10.83 7.73
CA ALA A 47 3.77 9.58 8.47
C ALA A 47 4.52 8.40 7.83
N ALA A 48 5.46 7.81 8.59
CA ALA A 48 5.96 6.48 8.30
C ALA A 48 4.89 5.43 8.66
N GLY A 49 4.49 4.64 7.67
CA GLY A 49 3.63 3.47 7.86
C GLY A 49 4.41 2.17 8.04
N ASP A 50 3.69 1.08 8.29
CA ASP A 50 4.23 -0.27 8.25
C ASP A 50 4.36 -0.74 6.78
N ASP A 51 5.47 -1.41 6.40
CA ASP A 51 5.81 -1.83 5.03
C ASP A 51 5.63 -3.36 4.85
N TYR A 52 4.46 -3.80 4.36
CA TYR A 52 4.17 -5.21 4.15
C TYR A 52 4.64 -5.69 2.77
N LEU A 53 5.62 -6.59 2.72
CA LEU A 53 6.01 -7.28 1.48
C LEU A 53 5.25 -8.61 1.34
N PHE A 54 4.47 -8.72 0.27
CA PHE A 54 3.80 -9.93 -0.14
C PHE A 54 4.59 -10.63 -1.26
N ALA A 55 4.61 -11.95 -1.20
CA ALA A 55 5.18 -12.84 -2.20
C ALA A 55 4.10 -13.77 -2.76
N GLU A 56 4.06 -13.92 -4.08
CA GLU A 56 3.31 -15.00 -4.73
C GLU A 56 4.06 -16.32 -4.55
N ASP A 57 3.33 -17.42 -4.32
CA ASP A 57 3.91 -18.76 -4.25
C ASP A 57 3.59 -19.60 -5.51
N ALA A 58 4.09 -20.84 -5.55
CA ALA A 58 3.85 -21.75 -6.68
C ALA A 58 2.39 -22.25 -6.82
N THR A 59 1.43 -21.68 -6.08
CA THR A 59 0.01 -22.04 -6.06
C THR A 59 -0.93 -20.84 -6.25
N ASP A 60 -0.45 -19.71 -6.81
CA ASP A 60 -1.18 -18.43 -6.98
C ASP A 60 -1.51 -17.72 -5.63
N VAL A 61 -0.98 -18.20 -4.50
CA VAL A 61 -1.32 -17.68 -3.17
C VAL A 61 -0.29 -16.67 -2.68
N TRP A 62 -0.73 -15.42 -2.52
CA TRP A 62 0.05 -14.35 -1.89
C TRP A 62 0.17 -14.54 -0.38
N ARG A 63 1.40 -14.43 0.15
CA ARG A 63 1.66 -14.41 1.61
C ARG A 63 2.64 -13.30 1.98
N VAL A 64 2.48 -12.74 3.18
CA VAL A 64 3.47 -11.81 3.78
C VAL A 64 4.78 -12.57 3.99
N VAL A 65 5.89 -11.94 3.61
CA VAL A 65 7.26 -12.45 3.82
C VAL A 65 8.16 -11.50 4.60
N GLU A 66 7.77 -10.23 4.75
CA GLU A 66 8.51 -9.18 5.47
C GLU A 66 7.53 -8.11 5.98
N HIS A 67 7.87 -7.49 7.11
CA HIS A 67 7.21 -6.39 7.82
C HIS A 67 8.31 -5.65 8.61
#